data_AF-A0A921MZK5-F1
#
_entry.id   AF-A0A921MZK5-F1
#
_cell.length_a   1.000
_cell.length_b   1.000
_cell.length_c   1.000
_cell.angle_alpha   90.00
_cell.angle_beta   90.00
_cell.angle_gamma   90.00
#
_symmetry.space_group_name_H-M   'P 1'
#
loop_
_entity.id
_entity.type
_entity.pdbx_description
1 polymer ?
#
loop_
_entity_poly.entity_id
_entity_poly.type
_entity_poly.pdbx_seq_one_letter_code
_entity_poly.pdbx_strand_id
1 'polypeptide(L)'
;RGSNLPNFLHMIKLIKSYKYDNGYDYIKTFQRREEQDNYFNSLDKIVIDETNYIKEHTNAFKVPFSYDFLVNEGVNYILFNNGYKDIFAFIIEKEYISEDVTRLTFEIDVIQTYMFDFVLQKSFVERKNCTINEITDFDEGLDIGEHKITQTMTSIDKIYKWFAMFNGIKQQQLIFNSNNVLTGVSEMPSPTLKPLTIIDGVQYPLHFMELKNGYSEPRFTTIEIDKNVSDSGTPSEGTFSEGKLSRNGFRFIKGYEGFAPYPYQDSGGYWTICYGVTLHGEKDIYNSLVAQTPVSEEEGAKVSYKLKNERYASKIKDRCLALGITKQCQFDALVSLAYNCGTGVILNDNSLTRAIKSNPNDESTIRPIWEKFYTTSNGVSLNGLIARRKQECNMYFGKNYELRKIALINSNGGISGNVQENGGNGWLPS
;
A
#
# COMPACT_ATOMS: atom_id res chain seq x y z
N ARG A 1 49.17 51.66 5.01
CA ARG A 1 48.28 51.71 3.83
C ARG A 1 47.83 50.27 3.60
N GLY A 2 46.70 49.78 4.09
CA GLY A 2 45.40 50.42 4.27
C GLY A 2 44.41 49.52 3.52
N SER A 3 43.86 48.54 4.22
CA SER A 3 42.67 47.81 3.79
C SER A 3 41.94 47.36 5.04
N ASN A 4 41.18 48.29 5.61
CA ASN A 4 40.11 48.01 6.55
C ASN A 4 39.09 47.12 5.81
N LEU A 5 39.15 45.81 6.02
CA LEU A 5 37.99 44.96 5.87
C LEU A 5 37.28 44.97 7.22
N PRO A 6 36.03 45.44 7.32
CA PRO A 6 35.32 45.45 8.59
C PRO A 6 35.15 44.01 9.09
N ASN A 7 35.29 43.83 10.40
CA ASN A 7 35.02 42.55 11.07
C ASN A 7 33.56 42.12 10.79
N PHE A 8 33.38 41.25 9.79
CA PHE A 8 32.08 40.69 9.38
C PHE A 8 31.49 39.67 10.36
N LEU A 9 31.96 39.63 11.62
CA LEU A 9 31.76 38.48 12.50
C LEU A 9 30.36 38.37 13.12
N HIS A 10 29.47 39.32 12.86
CA HIS A 10 28.38 39.63 13.76
C HIS A 10 27.21 40.30 13.01
N MET A 11 26.53 39.57 12.11
CA MET A 11 25.35 40.09 11.38
C MET A 11 24.19 39.11 11.49
N ILE A 12 22.99 39.64 11.78
CA ILE A 12 21.76 38.86 11.71
C ILE A 12 21.28 38.83 10.25
N LYS A 13 20.87 37.66 9.78
CA LYS A 13 20.30 37.48 8.43
C LYS A 13 18.87 36.99 8.57
N LEU A 14 17.92 37.77 8.06
CA LEU A 14 16.53 37.36 7.91
C LEU A 14 16.33 36.80 6.51
N ILE A 15 16.03 35.51 6.39
CA ILE A 15 15.84 34.85 5.09
C ILE A 15 14.39 34.98 4.65
N LYS A 16 14.23 35.25 3.36
CA LYS A 16 12.94 35.38 2.68
C LYS A 16 12.51 34.04 2.11
N SER A 17 11.24 33.70 2.29
CA SER A 17 10.58 32.53 1.69
C SER A 17 11.38 31.23 1.81
N TYR A 18 11.96 30.99 3.00
CA TYR A 18 12.66 29.74 3.28
C TYR A 18 11.69 28.56 3.09
N LYS A 19 12.15 27.54 2.36
CA LYS A 19 11.29 26.47 1.85
C LYS A 19 10.89 25.42 2.88
N TYR A 20 11.59 25.39 4.02
CA TYR A 20 11.42 24.37 5.05
C TYR A 20 10.80 24.99 6.31
N ASP A 21 10.15 24.17 7.12
CA ASP A 21 9.46 24.57 8.34
C ASP A 21 9.88 23.71 9.55
N ASN A 22 9.31 24.02 10.72
CA ASN A 22 9.56 23.31 11.96
C ASN A 22 8.81 21.97 12.08
N GLY A 23 8.13 21.51 11.02
CA GLY A 23 7.57 20.16 10.95
C GLY A 23 8.62 19.10 10.66
N TYR A 24 9.77 19.49 10.10
CA TYR A 24 10.90 18.61 9.76
C TYR A 24 10.57 17.45 8.79
N ASP A 25 9.46 17.52 8.06
CA ASP A 25 9.11 16.56 7.00
C ASP A 25 10.16 16.56 5.88
N TYR A 26 10.73 17.73 5.59
CA TYR A 26 11.81 17.92 4.64
C TYR A 26 12.91 18.77 5.27
N ILE A 27 14.15 18.31 5.12
CA ILE A 27 15.34 19.04 5.57
C ILE A 27 16.37 19.10 4.44
N LYS A 28 17.15 20.18 4.41
CA LYS A 28 18.33 20.28 3.55
C LYS A 28 19.55 19.82 4.32
N THR A 29 20.19 18.73 3.92
CA THR A 29 21.45 18.28 4.52
C THR A 29 22.66 18.73 3.70
N PHE A 30 23.81 18.83 4.38
CA PHE A 30 25.09 19.24 3.80
C PHE A 30 26.18 18.24 4.22
N GLN A 31 27.18 18.04 3.35
CA GLN A 31 28.30 17.17 3.70
C GLN A 31 29.34 17.91 4.55
N ARG A 32 29.46 19.24 4.36
CA ARG A 32 30.47 20.08 5.00
C ARG A 32 29.86 21.41 5.45
N ARG A 33 30.42 21.98 6.52
CA ARG A 33 30.01 23.29 7.05
C ARG A 33 30.11 24.40 6.00
N GLU A 34 31.17 24.40 5.19
CA GLU A 34 31.34 25.36 4.09
C GLU A 34 30.19 25.34 3.07
N GLU A 35 29.63 24.16 2.77
CA GLU A 35 28.49 24.04 1.84
C GLU A 35 27.20 24.62 2.45
N GLN A 36 26.99 24.40 3.75
CA GLN A 36 25.88 25.00 4.50
C GLN A 36 25.98 26.53 4.46
N ASP A 37 27.16 27.06 4.77
CA ASP A 37 27.40 28.50 4.79
C ASP A 37 27.17 29.13 3.42
N ASN A 38 27.69 28.51 2.35
CA ASN A 38 27.51 28.97 0.98
C ASN A 38 26.03 28.96 0.56
N TYR A 39 25.28 27.93 0.94
CA TYR A 39 23.85 27.84 0.66
C TYR A 39 23.08 28.98 1.31
N PHE A 40 23.19 29.15 2.63
CA PHE A 40 22.45 30.21 3.33
C PHE A 40 22.91 31.62 2.93
N ASN A 41 24.17 31.78 2.55
CA ASN A 41 24.66 33.03 1.97
C ASN A 41 24.13 33.30 0.56
N SER A 42 23.74 32.28 -0.20
CA SER A 42 23.12 32.43 -1.52
C SER A 42 21.64 32.82 -1.47
N LEU A 43 20.97 32.61 -0.34
CA LEU A 43 19.54 32.90 -0.21
C LEU A 43 19.25 34.41 -0.15
N ASP A 44 18.07 34.75 -0.67
CA ASP A 44 17.50 36.10 -0.56
C ASP A 44 17.26 36.42 0.91
N LYS A 45 17.84 37.53 1.36
CA LYS A 45 17.90 37.87 2.77
C LYS A 45 17.98 39.38 3.01
N ILE A 46 17.57 39.77 4.20
CA ILE A 46 17.80 41.10 4.77
C ILE A 46 18.92 40.94 5.80
N VAL A 47 19.95 41.78 5.71
CA VAL A 47 21.09 41.76 6.64
C VAL A 47 20.94 42.91 7.62
N ILE A 48 21.07 42.60 8.91
CA ILE A 48 20.94 43.56 10.01
C ILE A 48 22.26 43.59 10.77
N ASP A 49 22.78 44.81 10.99
CA ASP A 49 23.92 45.05 11.86
C ASP A 49 23.55 44.73 13.32
N GLU A 50 24.45 44.04 14.04
CA GLU A 50 24.23 43.63 15.43
C GLU A 50 24.00 44.81 16.41
N THR A 51 24.29 46.05 16.03
CA THR A 51 23.99 47.25 16.83
C THR A 51 22.50 47.63 16.89
N ASN A 52 21.65 46.99 16.07
CA ASN A 52 20.25 47.39 15.87
C ASN A 52 19.20 46.37 16.36
N TYR A 53 19.57 45.43 17.25
CA TYR A 53 18.61 44.49 17.85
C TYR A 53 18.77 44.41 19.37
N ILE A 54 17.67 44.08 20.06
CA ILE A 54 17.67 43.78 21.48
C ILE A 54 17.27 42.31 21.63
N LYS A 55 18.19 41.48 22.14
CA LYS A 55 17.88 40.10 22.53
C LYS A 55 17.00 40.14 23.78
N GLU A 56 15.72 39.81 23.63
CA GLU A 56 14.80 39.70 24.76
C GLU A 56 14.94 38.31 25.42
N HIS A 57 14.59 38.20 26.70
CA HIS A 57 14.58 36.90 27.37
C HIS A 57 13.70 35.90 26.60
N THR A 58 14.24 34.69 26.40
CA THR A 58 13.59 33.52 25.76
C THR A 58 13.05 33.76 24.34
N ASN A 59 13.86 33.38 23.33
CA ASN A 59 13.44 33.07 21.96
C ASN A 59 12.77 34.21 21.15
N ALA A 60 13.11 35.48 21.41
CA ALA A 60 12.59 36.60 20.62
C ALA A 60 13.65 37.68 20.29
N PHE A 61 13.47 38.33 19.13
CA PHE A 61 14.25 39.48 18.66
C PHE A 61 13.32 40.64 18.30
N LYS A 62 13.71 41.88 18.63
CA LYS A 62 13.12 43.09 18.03
C LYS A 62 13.98 43.54 16.85
N VAL A 63 13.34 43.75 15.69
CA VAL A 63 14.00 44.20 14.46
C VAL A 63 13.43 45.53 13.99
N PRO A 64 14.24 46.43 13.40
CA PRO A 64 13.83 47.77 12.99
C PRO A 64 13.14 47.74 11.61
N PHE A 65 12.09 46.93 11.49
CA PHE A 65 11.28 46.84 10.28
C PHE A 65 9.80 46.80 10.65
N SER A 66 8.97 47.40 9.79
CA SER A 66 7.52 47.33 9.93
C SER A 66 7.01 45.90 9.73
N TYR A 67 5.89 45.59 10.40
CA TYR A 67 5.27 44.27 10.32
C TYR A 67 4.91 43.91 8.88
N ASP A 68 4.26 44.85 8.17
CA ASP A 68 3.79 44.64 6.79
C ASP A 68 4.95 44.39 5.83
N PHE A 69 6.08 45.07 6.00
CA PHE A 69 7.27 44.83 5.19
C PHE A 69 7.78 43.40 5.35
N LEU A 70 7.92 42.91 6.59
CA LEU A 70 8.43 41.56 6.85
C LEU A 70 7.49 40.47 6.34
N VAL A 71 6.17 40.71 6.38
CA VAL A 71 5.17 39.81 5.81
C VAL A 71 5.24 39.81 4.28
N ASN A 72 5.29 40.98 3.64
CA ASN A 72 5.36 41.11 2.19
C ASN A 72 6.64 40.50 1.59
N GLU A 73 7.77 40.65 2.29
CA GLU A 73 9.04 40.03 1.92
C GLU A 73 9.09 38.52 2.23
N GLY A 74 8.05 37.96 2.85
CA GLY A 74 7.96 36.55 3.16
C GLY A 74 9.03 36.06 4.14
N VAL A 75 9.49 36.92 5.05
CA VAL A 75 10.55 36.58 6.00
C VAL A 75 10.06 35.50 6.96
N ASN A 76 10.72 34.35 7.01
CA ASN A 76 10.27 33.22 7.84
C ASN A 76 11.42 32.45 8.53
N TYR A 77 12.66 32.89 8.38
CA TYR A 77 13.81 32.23 8.98
C TYR A 77 14.90 33.25 9.36
N ILE A 78 15.65 32.98 10.42
CA ILE A 78 16.67 33.87 10.98
C ILE A 78 17.98 33.12 11.24
N LEU A 79 19.09 33.75 10.87
CA LEU A 79 20.44 33.29 11.20
C LEU A 79 21.14 34.37 12.01
N PHE A 80 21.77 33.96 13.10
CA PHE A 80 22.53 34.86 13.95
C PHE A 80 23.64 34.10 14.67
N ASN A 81 24.72 34.78 14.99
CA ASN A 81 25.76 34.22 15.84
C ASN A 81 25.43 34.53 17.30
N ASN A 82 25.54 33.55 18.20
CA ASN A 82 25.26 33.75 19.64
C ASN A 82 26.53 34.05 20.47
N GLY A 83 27.67 34.31 19.82
CA GLY A 83 28.99 34.47 20.41
C GLY A 83 29.82 33.18 20.46
N TYR A 84 29.18 32.01 20.31
CA TYR A 84 29.82 30.70 20.37
C TYR A 84 29.64 29.89 19.10
N LYS A 85 28.47 30.00 18.47
CA LYS A 85 28.13 29.33 17.22
C LYS A 85 27.07 30.08 16.44
N ASP A 86 27.00 29.77 15.16
CA ASP A 86 25.91 30.17 14.29
C ASP A 86 24.65 29.38 14.64
N ILE A 87 23.56 30.11 14.87
CA ILE A 87 22.24 29.59 15.18
C ILE A 87 21.34 29.81 13.97
N PHE A 88 20.61 28.76 13.61
CA PHE A 88 19.60 28.77 12.57
C PHE A 88 18.24 28.57 13.23
N ALA A 89 17.24 29.36 12.87
CA ALA A 89 15.94 29.31 13.53
C ALA A 89 14.77 29.69 12.61
N PHE A 90 13.65 29.02 12.80
CA PHE A 90 12.37 29.33 12.17
C PHE A 90 11.71 30.49 12.90
N ILE A 91 11.14 31.45 12.16
CA ILE A 91 10.32 32.51 12.75
C ILE A 91 8.90 31.97 12.87
N ILE A 92 8.47 31.71 14.11
CA ILE A 92 7.15 31.13 14.41
C ILE A 92 6.08 32.20 14.56
N GLU A 93 6.46 33.41 14.95
CA GLU A 93 5.51 34.51 15.18
C GLU A 93 6.15 35.85 14.86
N LYS A 94 5.32 36.78 14.38
CA LYS A 94 5.66 38.20 14.22
C LYS A 94 4.62 39.00 15.01
N GLU A 95 5.08 39.90 15.85
CA GLU A 95 4.24 40.76 16.67
C GLU A 95 4.57 42.23 16.37
N TYR A 96 3.54 43.01 16.04
CA TYR A 96 3.67 44.44 15.81
C TYR A 96 3.96 45.17 17.14
N ILE A 97 5.03 45.95 17.19
CA ILE A 97 5.39 46.76 18.37
C ILE A 97 5.16 48.25 18.08
N SER A 98 5.68 48.74 16.95
CA SER A 98 5.47 50.10 16.46
C SER A 98 5.62 50.15 14.94
N GLU A 99 5.40 51.32 14.34
CA GLU A 99 5.45 51.50 12.88
C GLU A 99 6.74 50.97 12.25
N ASP A 100 7.89 51.23 12.88
CA ASP A 100 9.20 50.78 12.41
C ASP A 100 9.80 49.58 13.18
N VAL A 101 9.05 48.93 14.08
CA VAL A 101 9.60 47.85 14.93
C VAL A 101 8.65 46.66 15.03
N THR A 102 9.19 45.48 14.74
CA THR A 102 8.50 44.20 14.86
C THR A 102 9.27 43.26 15.78
N ARG A 103 8.55 42.54 16.65
CA ARG A 103 9.12 41.43 17.43
C ARG A 103 8.96 40.14 16.64
N LEU A 104 10.03 39.37 16.55
CA LEU A 104 10.11 38.05 15.93
C LEU A 104 10.32 37.01 17.02
N THR A 105 9.35 36.12 17.20
CA THR A 105 9.54 34.92 18.02
C THR A 105 10.07 33.81 17.13
N PHE A 106 11.10 33.10 17.59
CA PHE A 106 11.76 32.07 16.81
C PHE A 106 11.89 30.74 17.55
N GLU A 107 11.98 29.66 16.79
CA GLU A 107 12.27 28.32 17.27
C GLU A 107 13.57 27.83 16.62
N ILE A 108 14.51 27.33 17.43
CA ILE A 108 15.82 26.89 16.93
C ILE A 108 15.63 25.68 16.00
N ASP A 109 16.20 25.78 14.80
CA ASP A 109 16.36 24.64 13.90
C ASP A 109 17.49 23.76 14.43
N VAL A 110 17.10 22.72 15.18
CA VAL A 110 18.05 21.82 15.85
C VAL A 110 18.89 21.05 14.85
N ILE A 111 18.34 20.74 13.68
CA ILE A 111 19.05 19.99 12.64
C ILE A 111 20.11 20.88 12.00
N GLN A 112 19.78 22.08 11.54
CA GLN A 112 20.75 22.98 10.92
C GLN A 112 21.81 23.48 11.89
N THR A 113 21.42 23.78 13.13
CA THR A 113 22.32 24.33 14.16
C THR A 113 23.34 23.31 14.66
N TYR A 114 22.98 22.03 14.70
CA TYR A 114 23.81 20.97 15.27
C TYR A 114 24.21 19.89 14.25
N MET A 115 23.98 20.11 12.95
CA MET A 115 24.19 19.11 11.88
C MET A 115 25.53 18.38 11.94
N PHE A 116 26.59 19.10 12.33
CA PHE A 116 27.96 18.58 12.38
C PHE A 116 28.44 18.22 13.79
N ASP A 117 27.59 18.40 14.80
CA ASP A 117 27.92 18.19 16.21
C ASP A 117 27.39 16.87 16.75
N PHE A 118 26.49 16.20 16.02
CA PHE A 118 25.98 14.89 16.39
C PHE A 118 26.50 13.78 15.46
N VAL A 119 26.63 12.58 16.02
CA VAL A 119 26.95 11.36 15.27
C VAL A 119 25.79 10.40 15.42
N LEU A 120 25.17 10.04 14.30
CA LEU A 120 24.12 9.01 14.27
C LEU A 120 24.73 7.66 14.65
N GLN A 121 24.19 7.04 15.71
CA GLN A 121 24.58 5.71 16.14
C GLN A 121 23.83 4.64 15.33
N LYS A 122 24.19 3.37 15.55
CA LYS A 122 23.40 2.25 15.03
C LYS A 122 21.99 2.32 15.62
N SER A 123 21.01 2.53 14.76
CA SER A 123 19.60 2.63 15.12
C SER A 123 18.78 1.71 14.22
N PHE A 124 17.58 1.36 14.69
CA PHE A 124 16.61 0.68 13.86
C PHE A 124 16.15 1.63 12.75
N VAL A 125 16.18 1.17 11.50
CA VAL A 125 15.80 1.96 10.32
C VAL A 125 14.55 1.34 9.71
N GLU A 126 13.43 2.05 9.76
CA GLU A 126 12.17 1.59 9.15
C GLU A 126 12.20 1.68 7.63
N ARG A 127 12.65 2.82 7.08
CA ARG A 127 12.78 3.06 5.64
C ARG A 127 14.01 3.91 5.35
N LYS A 128 14.75 3.59 4.30
CA LYS A 128 15.83 4.43 3.76
C LYS A 128 15.90 4.28 2.24
N ASN A 129 16.44 5.29 1.57
CA ASN A 129 16.84 5.13 0.17
C ASN A 129 18.11 4.26 0.14
N CYS A 130 18.00 3.09 -0.50
CA CYS A 130 19.11 2.18 -0.74
C CYS A 130 19.67 2.39 -2.15
N THR A 131 20.96 2.14 -2.34
CA THR A 131 21.48 1.89 -3.68
C THR A 131 20.97 0.54 -4.19
N ILE A 132 20.94 0.34 -5.51
CA ILE A 132 20.43 -0.90 -6.12
C ILE A 132 21.16 -2.16 -5.63
N ASN A 133 22.41 -2.01 -5.19
CA ASN A 133 23.25 -3.09 -4.68
C ASN A 133 23.06 -3.36 -3.18
N GLU A 134 22.34 -2.49 -2.47
CA GLU A 134 21.99 -2.64 -1.05
C GLU A 134 20.55 -3.17 -0.88
N ILE A 135 19.88 -3.50 -1.99
CA ILE A 135 18.54 -4.08 -1.95
C ILE A 135 18.63 -5.42 -1.22
N THR A 136 17.86 -5.48 -0.16
CA THR A 136 17.55 -6.67 0.61
C THR A 136 16.07 -6.91 0.36
N ASP A 137 15.68 -8.17 0.17
CA ASP A 137 14.30 -8.61 -0.17
C ASP A 137 13.31 -8.34 0.98
N PHE A 138 13.14 -7.07 1.32
CA PHE A 138 12.13 -6.61 2.26
C PHE A 138 10.80 -6.49 1.53
N ASP A 139 9.82 -7.27 1.99
CA ASP A 139 8.45 -7.19 1.51
C ASP A 139 7.85 -5.82 1.89
N GLU A 140 7.73 -4.95 0.89
CA GLU A 140 7.15 -3.61 1.02
C GLU A 140 5.62 -3.66 1.25
N GLY A 141 4.99 -4.83 1.09
CA GLY A 141 3.54 -5.00 1.26
C GLY A 141 2.71 -4.17 0.28
N LEU A 142 3.31 -3.75 -0.84
CA LEU A 142 2.67 -2.94 -1.87
C LEU A 142 2.05 -3.85 -2.94
N ASP A 143 0.81 -3.53 -3.31
CA ASP A 143 0.13 -4.20 -4.42
C ASP A 143 0.73 -3.74 -5.76
N ILE A 144 1.44 -4.63 -6.43
CA ILE A 144 2.02 -4.42 -7.77
C ILE A 144 1.04 -4.81 -8.89
N GLY A 145 -0.21 -5.16 -8.54
CA GLY A 145 -1.24 -5.59 -9.47
C GLY A 145 -1.19 -7.09 -9.78
N GLU A 146 -2.26 -7.57 -10.40
CA GLU A 146 -2.51 -8.99 -10.68
C GLU A 146 -1.79 -9.54 -11.93
N HIS A 147 -1.31 -8.65 -12.80
CA HIS A 147 -0.69 -9.03 -14.06
C HIS A 147 0.81 -9.18 -13.90
N LYS A 148 1.27 -10.43 -13.79
CA LYS A 148 2.67 -10.77 -14.02
C LYS A 148 2.92 -10.88 -15.52
N ILE A 149 3.96 -10.21 -16.01
CA ILE A 149 4.45 -10.41 -17.38
C ILE A 149 4.96 -11.85 -17.48
N THR A 150 4.17 -12.72 -18.09
CA THR A 150 4.45 -14.16 -18.23
C THR A 150 5.29 -14.48 -19.46
N GLN A 151 5.28 -13.60 -20.47
CA GLN A 151 6.07 -13.74 -21.68
C GLN A 151 6.27 -12.38 -22.39
N THR A 152 7.48 -12.11 -22.84
CA THR A 152 7.81 -10.99 -23.75
C THR A 152 8.36 -11.58 -25.05
N MET A 153 7.74 -11.26 -26.19
CA MET A 153 8.26 -11.59 -27.52
C MET A 153 8.81 -10.33 -28.18
N THR A 154 10.12 -10.31 -28.43
CA THR A 154 10.75 -9.30 -29.30
C THR A 154 10.78 -9.86 -30.72
N SER A 155 9.89 -9.38 -31.60
CA SER A 155 9.79 -9.91 -32.96
C SER A 155 10.53 -9.11 -34.03
N ILE A 156 11.14 -7.96 -33.72
CA ILE A 156 11.82 -7.14 -34.75
C ILE A 156 13.07 -6.46 -34.18
N ASP A 157 14.14 -6.52 -34.96
CA ASP A 157 15.45 -5.89 -34.71
C ASP A 157 15.33 -4.35 -34.63
N LYS A 158 16.16 -3.71 -33.79
CA LYS A 158 16.04 -2.33 -33.28
C LYS A 158 16.31 -1.21 -34.31
N ILE A 159 15.94 -1.39 -35.58
CA ILE A 159 16.26 -0.44 -36.65
C ILE A 159 15.04 0.43 -37.06
N TYR A 160 13.80 -0.01 -36.77
CA TYR A 160 12.58 0.68 -37.22
C TYR A 160 11.50 0.80 -36.13
N LYS A 161 10.74 1.90 -36.16
CA LYS A 161 9.55 2.13 -35.33
C LYS A 161 8.30 1.61 -36.06
N TRP A 162 7.40 0.93 -35.36
CA TRP A 162 6.19 0.35 -35.95
C TRP A 162 4.93 0.82 -35.21
N PHE A 163 3.84 1.03 -35.95
CA PHE A 163 2.47 1.19 -35.45
C PHE A 163 1.74 -0.14 -35.61
N ALA A 164 1.23 -0.70 -34.52
CA ALA A 164 0.40 -1.90 -34.55
C ALA A 164 -1.08 -1.50 -34.57
N MET A 165 -1.82 -1.96 -35.58
CA MET A 165 -3.25 -1.75 -35.70
C MET A 165 -3.96 -3.10 -35.78
N PHE A 166 -5.04 -3.27 -35.01
CA PHE A 166 -5.96 -4.38 -35.20
C PHE A 166 -6.96 -3.96 -36.27
N ASN A 167 -7.13 -4.78 -37.30
CA ASN A 167 -8.17 -4.55 -38.30
C ASN A 167 -9.37 -5.43 -37.95
N GLY A 168 -10.47 -4.82 -37.52
CA GLY A 168 -11.71 -5.53 -37.15
C GLY A 168 -12.45 -6.17 -38.33
N ILE A 169 -11.92 -6.06 -39.55
CA ILE A 169 -12.53 -6.60 -40.75
C ILE A 169 -12.03 -8.04 -40.97
N LYS A 170 -12.91 -9.02 -40.80
CA LYS A 170 -12.68 -10.40 -41.26
C LYS A 170 -12.36 -10.38 -42.75
N GLN A 171 -11.20 -10.90 -43.14
CA GLN A 171 -10.89 -11.04 -44.57
C GLN A 171 -11.82 -12.11 -45.16
N GLN A 172 -12.63 -11.68 -46.12
CA GLN A 172 -13.66 -12.48 -46.74
C GLN A 172 -13.42 -12.55 -48.25
N GLN A 173 -13.51 -13.75 -48.82
CA GLN A 173 -13.47 -13.95 -50.27
C GLN A 173 -14.88 -13.78 -50.83
N LEU A 174 -15.03 -12.90 -51.81
CA LEU A 174 -16.27 -12.73 -52.58
C LEU A 174 -16.31 -13.78 -53.70
N ILE A 175 -17.38 -14.56 -53.77
CA ILE A 175 -17.58 -15.62 -54.77
C ILE A 175 -18.55 -15.09 -55.82
N PHE A 176 -18.11 -15.05 -57.08
CA PHE A 176 -18.93 -14.63 -58.21
C PHE A 176 -19.25 -15.82 -59.12
N ASN A 177 -20.42 -15.80 -59.76
CA ASN A 177 -20.73 -16.77 -60.84
C ASN A 177 -20.09 -16.36 -62.18
N SER A 178 -20.27 -17.20 -63.21
CA SER A 178 -19.73 -16.98 -64.57
C SER A 178 -20.16 -15.67 -65.24
N ASN A 179 -21.19 -15.02 -64.72
CA ASN A 179 -21.73 -13.76 -65.23
C ASN A 179 -21.33 -12.56 -64.34
N ASN A 180 -20.30 -12.71 -63.48
CA ASN A 180 -19.82 -11.71 -62.52
C ASN A 180 -20.85 -11.22 -61.50
N VAL A 181 -21.91 -12.00 -61.23
CA VAL A 181 -22.86 -11.71 -60.17
C VAL A 181 -22.35 -12.32 -58.86
N LEU A 182 -22.31 -11.52 -57.79
CA LEU A 182 -21.92 -11.98 -56.45
C LEU A 182 -22.91 -13.05 -55.96
N THR A 183 -22.42 -14.26 -55.69
CA THR A 183 -23.23 -15.40 -55.24
C THR A 183 -22.96 -15.83 -53.80
N GLY A 184 -21.91 -15.32 -53.16
CA GLY A 184 -21.61 -15.63 -51.77
C GLY A 184 -20.34 -14.99 -51.23
N VAL A 185 -20.11 -15.16 -49.93
CA VAL A 185 -18.93 -14.67 -49.21
C VAL A 185 -18.41 -15.79 -48.31
N SER A 186 -17.12 -16.12 -48.36
CA SER A 186 -16.50 -17.10 -47.44
C SER A 186 -15.38 -16.47 -46.63
N GLU A 187 -15.16 -16.94 -45.40
CA GLU A 187 -14.02 -16.50 -44.59
C GLU A 187 -12.72 -17.04 -45.22
N MET A 188 -11.73 -16.16 -45.40
CA MET A 188 -10.40 -16.58 -45.84
C MET A 188 -9.70 -17.27 -44.67
N PRO A 189 -9.00 -18.40 -44.87
CA PRO A 189 -8.13 -18.95 -43.84
C PRO A 189 -7.09 -17.89 -43.49
N SER A 190 -7.05 -17.52 -42.20
CA SER A 190 -6.11 -16.52 -41.70
C SER A 190 -4.69 -16.93 -42.08
N PRO A 191 -3.89 -16.07 -42.74
CA PRO A 191 -2.55 -16.47 -43.14
C PRO A 191 -1.75 -16.86 -41.90
N THR A 192 -1.22 -18.08 -41.89
CA THR A 192 -0.49 -18.74 -40.79
C THR A 192 0.78 -18.02 -40.32
N LEU A 193 1.09 -16.87 -40.90
CA LEU A 193 2.31 -16.10 -40.68
C LEU A 193 2.09 -14.74 -40.00
N LYS A 194 0.84 -14.35 -39.67
CA LYS A 194 0.59 -13.09 -38.96
C LYS A 194 0.39 -13.31 -37.45
N PRO A 195 1.01 -12.48 -36.59
CA PRO A 195 0.72 -12.50 -35.16
C PRO A 195 -0.77 -12.25 -34.90
N LEU A 196 -1.32 -12.98 -33.94
CA LEU A 196 -2.74 -12.92 -33.60
C LEU A 196 -2.91 -12.27 -32.22
N THR A 197 -4.02 -11.55 -32.01
CA THR A 197 -4.44 -11.05 -30.70
C THR A 197 -5.88 -11.51 -30.41
N ILE A 198 -6.28 -11.51 -29.14
CA ILE A 198 -7.64 -11.88 -28.71
C ILE A 198 -8.28 -10.67 -28.04
N ILE A 199 -9.45 -10.27 -28.54
CA ILE A 199 -10.29 -9.21 -27.96
C ILE A 199 -11.69 -9.78 -27.81
N ASP A 200 -12.25 -9.74 -26.60
CA ASP A 200 -13.57 -10.27 -26.26
C ASP A 200 -13.79 -11.74 -26.69
N GLY A 201 -12.73 -12.56 -26.59
CA GLY A 201 -12.75 -13.97 -26.95
C GLY A 201 -12.70 -14.26 -28.46
N VAL A 202 -12.57 -13.23 -29.30
CA VAL A 202 -12.45 -13.35 -30.76
C VAL A 202 -11.00 -13.07 -31.19
N GLN A 203 -10.47 -13.91 -32.07
CA GLN A 203 -9.08 -13.82 -32.53
C GLN A 203 -8.97 -12.92 -33.78
N TYR A 204 -8.09 -11.92 -33.71
CA TYR A 204 -7.85 -10.96 -34.79
C TYR A 204 -6.39 -10.97 -35.25
N PRO A 205 -6.12 -10.82 -36.56
CA PRO A 205 -4.77 -10.64 -37.06
C PRO A 205 -4.25 -9.23 -36.77
N LEU A 206 -3.02 -9.14 -36.27
CA LEU A 206 -2.30 -7.88 -36.09
C LEU A 206 -1.63 -7.44 -37.39
N HIS A 207 -1.75 -6.14 -37.69
CA HIS A 207 -1.03 -5.51 -38.78
C HIS A 207 -0.02 -4.52 -38.21
N PHE A 208 1.25 -4.65 -38.64
CA PHE A 208 2.31 -3.73 -38.28
C PHE A 208 2.61 -2.83 -39.49
N MET A 209 2.57 -1.52 -39.29
CA MET A 209 2.95 -0.52 -40.28
C MET A 209 4.19 0.21 -39.80
N GLU A 210 5.18 0.40 -40.67
CA GLU A 210 6.39 1.14 -40.34
C GLU A 210 6.06 2.63 -40.19
N LEU A 211 6.49 3.24 -39.08
CA LEU A 211 6.36 4.68 -38.83
C LEU A 211 7.62 5.37 -39.37
N LYS A 212 7.46 6.24 -40.37
CA LYS A 212 8.55 7.07 -40.90
C LYS A 212 9.12 7.99 -39.81
N ASN A 213 10.44 8.21 -39.86
CA ASN A 213 11.21 9.01 -38.91
C ASN A 213 10.60 10.39 -38.64
N GLY A 214 10.32 10.69 -37.36
CA GLY A 214 9.82 12.01 -36.93
C GLY A 214 9.17 12.06 -35.54
N TYR A 215 8.78 10.93 -34.95
CA TYR A 215 8.17 10.91 -33.62
C TYR A 215 9.23 10.68 -32.52
N SER A 216 9.49 11.71 -31.73
CA SER A 216 10.38 11.71 -30.56
C SER A 216 9.84 10.84 -29.42
N GLU A 217 10.76 10.32 -28.62
CA GLU A 217 10.72 9.04 -27.90
C GLU A 217 9.77 8.92 -26.70
N PRO A 218 9.19 7.73 -26.44
CA PRO A 218 8.93 7.27 -25.09
C PRO A 218 10.09 6.40 -24.58
N ARG A 219 10.62 6.73 -23.40
CA ARG A 219 11.64 5.96 -22.68
C ARG A 219 11.01 4.83 -21.89
N PHE A 220 11.53 3.60 -22.02
CA PHE A 220 11.33 2.55 -21.02
C PHE A 220 12.59 1.68 -20.85
N THR A 221 12.87 1.33 -19.59
CA THR A 221 14.00 0.55 -19.09
C THR A 221 13.81 -0.94 -19.37
N THR A 222 14.88 -1.63 -19.75
CA THR A 222 14.93 -3.09 -19.98
C THR A 222 15.51 -3.79 -18.75
N ILE A 223 14.94 -4.93 -18.34
CA ILE A 223 15.52 -5.85 -17.34
C ILE A 223 15.66 -7.22 -18.03
N GLU A 224 16.86 -7.79 -17.97
CA GLU A 224 17.19 -9.16 -18.41
C GLU A 224 17.22 -10.10 -17.21
N ILE A 225 16.76 -11.36 -17.36
CA ILE A 225 17.22 -12.46 -16.50
C ILE A 225 17.48 -13.75 -17.31
N ASP A 226 18.63 -14.29 -16.96
CA ASP A 226 19.27 -15.56 -17.30
C ASP A 226 18.39 -16.80 -17.07
N LYS A 227 18.52 -17.82 -17.93
CA LYS A 227 17.64 -19.00 -17.97
C LYS A 227 18.16 -20.22 -17.21
N ASN A 228 19.25 -20.14 -16.46
CA ASN A 228 19.79 -21.32 -15.78
C ASN A 228 20.35 -21.01 -14.39
N VAL A 229 19.49 -20.78 -13.40
CA VAL A 229 19.83 -21.14 -12.01
C VAL A 229 18.61 -21.78 -11.37
N SER A 230 18.73 -23.08 -11.10
CA SER A 230 17.91 -23.81 -10.15
C SER A 230 18.23 -23.38 -8.72
N ASP A 231 17.16 -23.16 -7.96
CA ASP A 231 17.06 -23.19 -6.49
C ASP A 231 17.42 -21.92 -5.70
N SER A 232 16.40 -21.18 -5.27
CA SER A 232 16.07 -20.93 -3.85
C SER A 232 14.94 -19.90 -3.68
N GLY A 233 13.79 -20.34 -3.12
CA GLY A 233 12.83 -19.46 -2.45
C GLY A 233 11.48 -19.18 -3.13
N THR A 234 10.74 -20.20 -3.57
CA THR A 234 9.29 -20.08 -3.83
C THR A 234 8.50 -19.79 -2.54
N PRO A 235 7.64 -18.76 -2.46
CA PRO A 235 6.58 -18.69 -1.46
C PRO A 235 5.39 -19.53 -1.97
N SER A 236 5.10 -20.63 -1.28
CA SER A 236 3.97 -21.50 -1.63
C SER A 236 2.68 -20.97 -1.00
N GLU A 237 2.13 -19.90 -1.55
CA GLU A 237 0.84 -19.35 -1.13
C GLU A 237 -0.30 -20.26 -1.63
N GLY A 238 -1.24 -20.63 -0.76
CA GLY A 238 -2.25 -21.67 -1.00
C GLY A 238 -2.99 -21.53 -2.34
N THR A 239 -3.06 -22.62 -3.10
CA THR A 239 -3.79 -22.66 -4.37
C THR A 239 -5.20 -23.22 -4.14
N PHE A 240 -6.22 -22.59 -4.73
CA PHE A 240 -7.60 -23.10 -4.70
C PHE A 240 -7.67 -24.52 -5.30
N SER A 241 -6.81 -24.82 -6.28
CA SER A 241 -6.61 -26.18 -6.81
C SER A 241 -6.25 -27.19 -5.72
N GLU A 242 -5.57 -26.78 -4.65
CA GLU A 242 -5.29 -27.59 -3.46
C GLU A 242 -6.34 -27.45 -2.35
N GLY A 243 -7.29 -26.52 -2.47
CA GLY A 243 -8.34 -26.26 -1.47
C GLY A 243 -7.82 -25.52 -0.24
N LYS A 244 -6.77 -24.70 -0.41
CA LYS A 244 -6.14 -23.95 0.68
C LYS A 244 -6.54 -22.48 0.65
N LEU A 245 -6.73 -21.91 1.84
CA LEU A 245 -6.81 -20.48 2.08
C LEU A 245 -5.51 -19.79 1.63
N SER A 246 -5.64 -18.64 1.00
CA SER A 246 -4.47 -17.79 0.75
C SER A 246 -4.00 -17.08 2.02
N ARG A 247 -2.79 -16.51 1.96
CA ARG A 247 -2.26 -15.58 2.95
C ARG A 247 -3.24 -14.44 3.26
N ASN A 248 -3.80 -13.83 2.21
CA ASN A 248 -4.73 -12.70 2.32
C ASN A 248 -6.08 -13.12 2.90
N GLY A 249 -6.61 -14.27 2.48
CA GLY A 249 -7.84 -14.83 3.02
C GLY A 249 -7.71 -15.14 4.52
N PHE A 250 -6.59 -15.72 4.94
CA PHE A 250 -6.34 -15.97 6.35
C PHE A 250 -6.21 -14.66 7.14
N ARG A 251 -5.44 -13.69 6.63
CA ARG A 251 -5.28 -12.38 7.28
C ARG A 251 -6.61 -11.65 7.46
N PHE A 252 -7.51 -11.75 6.48
CA PHE A 252 -8.85 -11.19 6.58
C PHE A 252 -9.64 -11.80 7.74
N ILE A 253 -9.66 -13.14 7.84
CA ILE A 253 -10.36 -13.83 8.93
C ILE A 253 -9.79 -13.41 10.30
N LYS A 254 -8.46 -13.32 10.43
CA LYS A 254 -7.82 -12.86 11.68
C LYS A 254 -8.34 -11.51 12.16
N GLY A 255 -8.61 -10.58 11.24
CA GLY A 255 -9.12 -9.25 11.58
C GLY A 255 -10.56 -9.23 12.11
N TYR A 256 -11.36 -10.26 11.80
CA TYR A 256 -12.73 -10.40 12.33
C TYR A 256 -12.79 -11.25 13.60
N GLU A 257 -11.94 -12.27 13.72
CA GLU A 257 -11.92 -13.14 14.90
C GLU A 257 -11.16 -12.51 16.08
N GLY A 258 -10.12 -11.71 15.81
CA GLY A 258 -9.18 -11.25 16.84
C GLY A 258 -8.29 -12.38 17.38
N PHE A 259 -7.30 -12.03 18.19
CA PHE A 259 -6.39 -12.97 18.84
C PHE A 259 -6.62 -13.01 20.35
N ALA A 260 -6.98 -14.17 20.87
CA ALA A 260 -7.12 -14.43 22.31
C ALA A 260 -6.04 -15.40 22.81
N PRO A 261 -5.02 -14.95 23.56
CA PRO A 261 -3.99 -15.83 24.12
C PRO A 261 -4.50 -16.72 25.26
N TYR A 262 -5.63 -16.35 25.88
CA TYR A 262 -6.34 -17.11 26.91
C TYR A 262 -7.76 -17.43 26.46
N PRO A 263 -8.39 -18.48 27.02
CA PRO A 263 -9.80 -18.75 26.79
C PRO A 263 -10.69 -17.62 27.31
N TYR A 264 -11.75 -17.31 26.57
CA TYR A 264 -12.79 -16.38 26.98
C TYR A 264 -14.16 -16.89 26.52
N GLN A 265 -15.24 -16.34 27.08
CA GLN A 265 -16.59 -16.59 26.56
C GLN A 265 -16.96 -15.51 25.54
N ASP A 266 -17.31 -15.93 24.33
CA ASP A 266 -17.78 -15.03 23.29
C ASP A 266 -19.19 -14.47 23.60
N SER A 267 -19.71 -13.60 22.73
CA SER A 267 -21.05 -13.03 22.88
C SER A 267 -22.18 -14.07 22.83
N GLY A 268 -21.91 -15.28 22.31
CA GLY A 268 -22.83 -16.41 22.30
C GLY A 268 -22.70 -17.33 23.52
N GLY A 269 -21.78 -17.03 24.44
CA GLY A 269 -21.48 -17.86 25.62
C GLY A 269 -20.58 -19.06 25.33
N TYR A 270 -20.00 -19.16 24.14
CA TYR A 270 -19.09 -20.24 23.76
C TYR A 270 -17.65 -19.93 24.19
N TRP A 271 -17.02 -20.91 24.82
CA TRP A 271 -15.61 -20.86 25.15
C TRP A 271 -14.75 -20.85 23.89
N THR A 272 -13.93 -19.81 23.74
CA THR A 272 -13.20 -19.45 22.53
C THR A 272 -11.75 -19.08 22.86
N ILE A 273 -10.80 -19.42 21.97
CA ILE A 273 -9.37 -19.10 22.09
C ILE A 273 -8.73 -18.85 20.71
N CYS A 274 -7.59 -18.16 20.67
CA CYS A 274 -6.85 -17.84 19.45
C CYS A 274 -7.74 -17.12 18.43
N TYR A 275 -7.70 -17.52 17.15
CA TYR A 275 -8.50 -16.92 16.08
C TYR A 275 -9.87 -17.58 15.93
N GLY A 276 -10.66 -17.52 17.01
CA GLY A 276 -12.05 -17.98 17.04
C GLY A 276 -12.20 -19.50 17.15
N VAL A 277 -11.25 -20.22 17.75
CA VAL A 277 -11.35 -21.68 17.95
C VAL A 277 -12.26 -21.94 19.15
N THR A 278 -13.32 -22.72 18.97
CA THR A 278 -14.34 -22.90 20.00
C THR A 278 -14.32 -24.31 20.61
N LEU A 279 -14.66 -24.43 21.89
CA LEU A 279 -14.87 -25.73 22.54
C LEU A 279 -16.01 -26.52 21.88
N HIS A 280 -17.03 -25.82 21.39
CA HIS A 280 -18.22 -26.43 20.78
C HIS A 280 -17.94 -27.00 19.38
N GLY A 281 -17.26 -26.25 18.52
CA GLY A 281 -16.97 -26.65 17.15
C GLY A 281 -15.68 -27.46 16.99
N GLU A 282 -14.68 -27.22 17.84
CA GLU A 282 -13.32 -27.73 17.67
C GLU A 282 -12.72 -28.30 18.97
N LYS A 283 -13.51 -29.03 19.75
CA LYS A 283 -13.17 -29.54 21.10
C LYS A 283 -11.73 -30.04 21.26
N ASP A 284 -11.25 -30.86 20.32
CA ASP A 284 -9.91 -31.45 20.38
C ASP A 284 -8.80 -30.40 20.21
N ILE A 285 -8.94 -29.50 19.24
CA ILE A 285 -7.98 -28.42 18.97
C ILE A 285 -8.07 -27.36 20.08
N TYR A 286 -9.28 -27.02 20.52
CA TYR A 286 -9.50 -26.11 21.64
C TYR A 286 -8.78 -26.62 22.91
N ASN A 287 -8.97 -27.89 23.29
CA ASN A 287 -8.31 -28.47 24.46
C ASN A 287 -6.77 -28.45 24.33
N SER A 288 -6.25 -28.69 23.12
CA SER A 288 -4.81 -28.61 22.85
C SER A 288 -4.26 -27.20 23.02
N LEU A 289 -5.02 -26.17 22.62
CA LEU A 289 -4.63 -24.76 22.77
C LEU A 289 -4.72 -24.31 24.22
N VAL A 290 -5.78 -24.71 24.95
CA VAL A 290 -5.94 -24.41 26.39
C VAL A 290 -4.77 -24.94 27.20
N ALA A 291 -4.26 -26.14 26.88
CA ALA A 291 -3.11 -26.73 27.59
C ALA A 291 -1.80 -25.92 27.41
N GLN A 292 -1.77 -24.97 26.47
CA GLN A 292 -0.61 -24.15 26.13
C GLN A 292 -0.78 -22.68 26.53
N THR A 293 -1.82 -22.33 27.30
CA THR A 293 -2.11 -20.92 27.62
C THR A 293 -1.08 -20.31 28.57
N PRO A 294 -0.63 -19.04 28.36
CA PRO A 294 -0.96 -18.20 27.20
C PRO A 294 -0.34 -18.72 25.90
N VAL A 295 -1.17 -18.84 24.86
CA VAL A 295 -0.68 -19.22 23.53
C VAL A 295 -0.02 -18.00 22.89
N SER A 296 1.12 -18.18 22.22
CA SER A 296 1.73 -17.12 21.41
C SER A 296 0.89 -16.84 20.15
N GLU A 297 1.01 -15.63 19.60
CA GLU A 297 0.26 -15.26 18.38
C GLU A 297 0.61 -16.20 17.23
N GLU A 298 1.90 -16.47 17.02
CA GLU A 298 2.37 -17.33 15.94
C GLU A 298 1.83 -18.76 16.05
N GLU A 299 1.90 -19.38 17.24
CA GLU A 299 1.41 -20.74 17.42
C GLU A 299 -0.11 -20.81 17.26
N GLY A 300 -0.82 -19.85 17.87
CA GLY A 300 -2.26 -19.73 17.71
C GLY A 300 -2.67 -19.52 16.24
N ALA A 301 -1.89 -18.75 15.48
CA ALA A 301 -2.11 -18.52 14.05
C ALA A 301 -1.87 -19.79 13.21
N LYS A 302 -0.76 -20.51 13.44
CA LYS A 302 -0.44 -21.77 12.74
C LYS A 302 -1.52 -22.83 12.95
N VAL A 303 -1.93 -23.05 14.20
CA VAL A 303 -3.00 -24.00 14.54
C VAL A 303 -4.32 -23.56 13.91
N SER A 304 -4.65 -22.27 13.98
CA SER A 304 -5.88 -21.72 13.38
C SER A 304 -5.91 -21.82 11.86
N TYR A 305 -4.78 -21.60 11.19
CA TYR A 305 -4.65 -21.73 9.74
C TYR A 305 -4.83 -23.19 9.29
N LYS A 306 -4.17 -24.12 9.99
CA LYS A 306 -4.32 -25.56 9.77
C LYS A 306 -5.77 -26.00 9.94
N LEU A 307 -6.40 -25.62 11.06
CA LEU A 307 -7.82 -25.87 11.34
C LEU A 307 -8.73 -25.40 10.19
N LYS A 308 -8.58 -24.14 9.77
CA LYS A 308 -9.43 -23.53 8.73
C LYS A 308 -9.25 -24.24 7.39
N ASN A 309 -8.05 -24.65 7.04
CA ASN A 309 -7.81 -25.46 5.85
C ASN A 309 -8.42 -26.87 5.95
N GLU A 310 -8.17 -27.58 7.04
CA GLU A 310 -8.53 -28.99 7.19
C GLU A 310 -10.02 -29.23 7.47
N ARG A 311 -10.69 -28.31 8.17
CA ARG A 311 -12.09 -28.48 8.59
C ARG A 311 -13.11 -27.63 7.85
N TYR A 312 -12.66 -26.57 7.16
CA TYR A 312 -13.55 -25.65 6.46
C TYR A 312 -13.25 -25.59 4.97
N ALA A 313 -12.04 -25.17 4.58
CA ALA A 313 -11.68 -24.99 3.16
C ALA A 313 -11.76 -26.31 2.37
N SER A 314 -11.14 -27.37 2.89
CA SER A 314 -11.18 -28.71 2.30
C SER A 314 -12.62 -29.21 2.11
N LYS A 315 -13.50 -28.99 3.09
CA LYS A 315 -14.88 -29.48 3.07
C LYS A 315 -15.74 -28.80 2.02
N ILE A 316 -15.49 -27.52 1.73
CA ILE A 316 -16.30 -26.77 0.77
C ILE A 316 -15.69 -26.73 -0.64
N LYS A 317 -14.46 -27.21 -0.82
CA LYS A 317 -13.71 -27.15 -2.08
C LYS A 317 -14.49 -27.69 -3.28
N ASP A 318 -14.92 -28.95 -3.21
CA ASP A 318 -15.60 -29.60 -4.33
C ASP A 318 -16.93 -28.93 -4.65
N ARG A 319 -17.61 -28.42 -3.61
CA ARG A 319 -18.82 -27.63 -3.78
C ARG A 319 -18.54 -26.29 -4.46
N CYS A 320 -17.46 -25.60 -4.10
CA CYS A 320 -17.06 -24.35 -4.77
C CYS A 320 -16.75 -24.59 -6.26
N LEU A 321 -16.06 -25.69 -6.59
CA LEU A 321 -15.83 -26.09 -7.98
C LEU A 321 -17.16 -26.32 -8.71
N ALA A 322 -18.12 -27.03 -8.10
CA ALA A 322 -19.45 -27.26 -8.67
C ALA A 322 -20.31 -25.98 -8.80
N LEU A 323 -19.99 -24.93 -8.05
CA LEU A 323 -20.61 -23.60 -8.14
C LEU A 323 -19.96 -22.71 -9.20
N GLY A 324 -18.92 -23.18 -9.90
CA GLY A 324 -18.22 -22.42 -10.94
C GLY A 324 -17.18 -21.43 -10.40
N ILE A 325 -16.71 -21.61 -9.16
CA ILE A 325 -15.64 -20.78 -8.60
C ILE A 325 -14.32 -21.08 -9.29
N THR A 326 -13.61 -20.03 -9.73
CA THR A 326 -12.33 -20.17 -10.45
C THR A 326 -11.21 -19.33 -9.86
N LYS A 327 -11.51 -18.34 -9.00
CA LYS A 327 -10.51 -17.41 -8.43
C LYS A 327 -10.23 -17.72 -6.96
N GLN A 328 -8.98 -17.52 -6.53
CA GLN A 328 -8.59 -17.69 -5.13
C GLN A 328 -9.37 -16.77 -4.19
N CYS A 329 -9.56 -15.50 -4.56
CA CYS A 329 -10.29 -14.52 -3.74
C CYS A 329 -11.77 -14.90 -3.52
N GLN A 330 -12.42 -15.51 -4.51
CA GLN A 330 -13.77 -16.06 -4.36
C GLN A 330 -13.79 -17.21 -3.36
N PHE A 331 -12.81 -18.11 -3.44
CA PHE A 331 -12.68 -19.22 -2.51
C PHE A 331 -12.41 -18.73 -1.08
N ASP A 332 -11.45 -17.80 -0.89
CA ASP A 332 -11.12 -17.22 0.42
C ASP A 332 -12.35 -16.57 1.09
N ALA A 333 -13.15 -15.81 0.34
CA ALA A 333 -14.38 -15.20 0.82
C ALA A 333 -15.42 -16.24 1.27
N LEU A 334 -15.57 -17.33 0.51
CA LEU A 334 -16.46 -18.44 0.85
C LEU A 334 -15.96 -19.23 2.07
N VAL A 335 -14.64 -19.39 2.24
CA VAL A 335 -14.06 -20.00 3.44
C VAL A 335 -14.28 -19.11 4.66
N SER A 336 -14.13 -17.79 4.55
CA SER A 336 -14.44 -16.85 5.64
C SER A 336 -15.91 -16.93 6.06
N LEU A 337 -16.82 -17.00 5.08
CA LEU A 337 -18.25 -17.14 5.34
C LEU A 337 -18.58 -18.49 5.98
N ALA A 338 -18.00 -19.58 5.48
CA ALA A 338 -18.17 -20.93 6.02
C ALA A 338 -17.60 -21.06 7.43
N TYR A 339 -16.51 -20.37 7.76
CA TYR A 339 -15.96 -20.34 9.11
C TYR A 339 -16.93 -19.67 10.08
N ASN A 340 -17.52 -18.54 9.68
CA ASN A 340 -18.41 -17.77 10.55
C ASN A 340 -19.82 -18.38 10.70
N CYS A 341 -20.36 -18.99 9.64
CA CYS A 341 -21.75 -19.48 9.62
C CYS A 341 -21.86 -21.01 9.58
N GLY A 342 -20.73 -21.73 9.58
CA GLY A 342 -20.65 -23.17 9.36
C GLY A 342 -20.64 -23.55 7.88
N THR A 343 -20.03 -24.69 7.55
CA THR A 343 -19.85 -25.15 6.16
C THR A 343 -21.17 -25.44 5.43
N GLY A 344 -22.24 -25.71 6.17
CA GLY A 344 -23.58 -25.98 5.63
C GLY A 344 -24.13 -24.86 4.73
N VAL A 345 -23.72 -23.61 4.94
CA VAL A 345 -24.17 -22.48 4.11
C VAL A 345 -23.58 -22.48 2.70
N ILE A 346 -22.49 -23.22 2.48
CA ILE A 346 -21.89 -23.41 1.16
C ILE A 346 -22.30 -24.77 0.58
N LEU A 347 -22.33 -25.81 1.42
CA LEU A 347 -22.65 -27.18 1.04
C LEU A 347 -24.09 -27.35 0.54
N ASN A 348 -25.05 -26.61 1.09
CA ASN A 348 -26.46 -26.71 0.73
C ASN A 348 -26.91 -25.62 -0.25
N ASP A 349 -27.98 -25.90 -1.00
CA ASP A 349 -28.64 -24.90 -1.84
C ASP A 349 -29.38 -23.87 -0.97
N ASN A 350 -29.12 -22.59 -1.23
CA ASN A 350 -29.79 -21.44 -0.62
C ASN A 350 -29.84 -20.28 -1.63
N SER A 351 -30.28 -19.09 -1.23
CA SER A 351 -30.33 -17.93 -2.14
C SER A 351 -28.96 -17.56 -2.70
N LEU A 352 -27.92 -17.59 -1.86
CA LEU A 352 -26.56 -17.22 -2.23
C LEU A 352 -25.93 -18.26 -3.17
N THR A 353 -25.96 -19.54 -2.80
CA THR A 353 -25.36 -20.60 -3.64
C THR A 353 -26.10 -20.78 -4.96
N ARG A 354 -27.42 -20.53 -5.02
CA ARG A 354 -28.17 -20.49 -6.29
C ARG A 354 -27.77 -19.31 -7.17
N ALA A 355 -27.58 -18.12 -6.61
CA ALA A 355 -27.10 -16.96 -7.36
C ALA A 355 -25.70 -17.19 -7.93
N ILE A 356 -24.78 -17.70 -7.11
CA ILE A 356 -23.41 -18.05 -7.52
C ILE A 356 -23.44 -19.11 -8.63
N LYS A 357 -24.22 -20.18 -8.46
CA LYS A 357 -24.35 -21.24 -9.47
C LYS A 357 -24.88 -20.72 -10.81
N SER A 358 -25.76 -19.71 -10.78
CA SER A 358 -26.30 -19.10 -12.00
C SER A 358 -25.24 -18.32 -12.77
N ASN A 359 -24.47 -17.47 -12.07
CA ASN A 359 -23.32 -16.78 -12.64
C ASN A 359 -22.40 -16.32 -11.49
N PRO A 360 -21.23 -16.96 -11.28
CA PRO A 360 -20.32 -16.64 -10.16
C PRO A 360 -19.66 -15.26 -10.30
N ASN A 361 -19.82 -14.59 -11.44
CA ASN A 361 -19.31 -13.24 -11.69
C ASN A 361 -20.41 -12.16 -11.71
N ASP A 362 -21.68 -12.52 -11.46
CA ASP A 362 -22.79 -11.55 -11.42
C ASP A 362 -22.89 -10.87 -10.06
N GLU A 363 -22.12 -9.79 -9.91
CA GLU A 363 -22.15 -8.96 -8.71
C GLU A 363 -23.53 -8.36 -8.42
N SER A 364 -24.29 -7.98 -9.45
CA SER A 364 -25.58 -7.31 -9.29
C SER A 364 -26.61 -8.19 -8.58
N THR A 365 -26.55 -9.51 -8.82
CA THR A 365 -27.42 -10.49 -8.16
C THR A 365 -26.82 -10.99 -6.84
N ILE A 366 -25.51 -11.26 -6.79
CA ILE A 366 -24.86 -11.88 -5.63
C ILE A 366 -24.75 -10.90 -4.45
N ARG A 367 -24.32 -9.66 -4.68
CA ARG A 367 -24.02 -8.69 -3.61
C ARG A 367 -25.22 -8.39 -2.70
N PRO A 368 -26.42 -8.09 -3.21
CA PRO A 368 -27.58 -7.80 -2.36
C PRO A 368 -27.99 -8.97 -1.47
N ILE A 369 -27.72 -10.21 -1.92
CA ILE A 369 -27.97 -11.43 -1.15
C ILE A 369 -26.87 -11.60 -0.09
N TRP A 370 -25.60 -11.51 -0.48
CA TRP A 370 -24.45 -11.71 0.41
C TRP A 370 -24.46 -10.71 1.57
N GLU A 371 -24.67 -9.42 1.31
CA GLU A 371 -24.62 -8.36 2.33
C GLU A 371 -25.73 -8.47 3.39
N LYS A 372 -26.78 -9.26 3.13
CA LYS A 372 -27.89 -9.54 4.06
C LYS A 372 -27.83 -10.95 4.65
N PHE A 373 -26.84 -11.74 4.26
CA PHE A 373 -26.77 -13.16 4.59
C PHE A 373 -26.29 -13.35 6.04
N TYR A 374 -27.10 -13.96 6.90
CA TYR A 374 -26.76 -14.25 8.30
C TYR A 374 -26.20 -13.02 9.06
N THR A 375 -26.90 -11.89 8.97
CA THR A 375 -26.50 -10.63 9.64
C THR A 375 -27.31 -10.31 10.89
N THR A 376 -28.24 -11.18 11.27
CA THR A 376 -29.14 -10.98 12.42
C THR A 376 -28.97 -12.06 13.47
N SER A 377 -29.07 -11.70 14.75
CA SER A 377 -29.23 -12.64 15.87
C SER A 377 -30.50 -12.31 16.63
N ASN A 378 -31.36 -13.31 16.86
CA ASN A 378 -32.68 -13.14 17.49
C ASN A 378 -33.53 -12.01 16.88
N GLY A 379 -33.47 -11.85 15.54
CA GLY A 379 -34.18 -10.80 14.81
C GLY A 379 -33.54 -9.40 14.86
N VAL A 380 -32.44 -9.22 15.59
CA VAL A 380 -31.71 -7.95 15.71
C VAL A 380 -30.52 -7.94 14.74
N SER A 381 -30.40 -6.86 13.96
CA SER A 381 -29.27 -6.65 13.06
C SER A 381 -27.96 -6.42 13.81
N LEU A 382 -26.91 -7.16 13.46
CA LEU A 382 -25.60 -7.06 14.07
C LEU A 382 -24.63 -6.32 13.13
N ASN A 383 -24.29 -5.08 13.48
CA ASN A 383 -23.42 -4.21 12.67
C ASN A 383 -22.07 -4.86 12.32
N GLY A 384 -21.50 -5.67 13.23
CA GLY A 384 -20.28 -6.41 12.98
C GLY A 384 -20.41 -7.43 11.84
N LEU A 385 -21.53 -8.16 11.78
CA LEU A 385 -21.81 -9.13 10.73
C LEU A 385 -22.14 -8.45 9.40
N ILE A 386 -22.91 -7.36 9.42
CA ILE A 386 -23.19 -6.56 8.22
C ILE A 386 -21.87 -6.09 7.60
N ALA A 387 -20.97 -5.53 8.42
CA ALA A 387 -19.67 -5.10 7.93
C ALA A 387 -18.83 -6.28 7.42
N ARG A 388 -18.83 -7.43 8.09
CA ARG A 388 -18.14 -8.64 7.64
C ARG A 388 -18.64 -9.11 6.27
N ARG A 389 -19.95 -9.25 6.10
CA ARG A 389 -20.57 -9.69 4.83
C ARG A 389 -20.23 -8.76 3.68
N LYS A 390 -20.23 -7.44 3.90
CA LYS A 390 -19.82 -6.45 2.90
C LYS A 390 -18.38 -6.66 2.44
N GLN A 391 -17.45 -6.83 3.39
CA GLN A 391 -16.03 -6.99 3.05
C GLN A 391 -15.71 -8.36 2.45
N GLU A 392 -16.37 -9.44 2.88
CA GLU A 392 -16.30 -10.75 2.22
C GLU A 392 -16.77 -10.65 0.76
N CYS A 393 -17.88 -9.95 0.51
CA CYS A 393 -18.37 -9.75 -0.86
C CYS A 393 -17.40 -8.92 -1.70
N ASN A 394 -16.75 -7.90 -1.12
CA ASN A 394 -15.70 -7.15 -1.82
C ASN A 394 -14.51 -8.05 -2.17
N MET A 395 -14.04 -8.89 -1.25
CA MET A 395 -13.00 -9.88 -1.52
C MET A 395 -13.42 -10.84 -2.63
N TYR A 396 -14.65 -11.35 -2.59
CA TYR A 396 -15.16 -12.29 -3.59
C TYR A 396 -15.07 -11.72 -5.02
N PHE A 397 -15.35 -10.42 -5.20
CA PHE A 397 -15.28 -9.74 -6.49
C PHE A 397 -13.92 -9.09 -6.80
N GLY A 398 -12.89 -9.32 -5.97
CA GLY A 398 -11.56 -8.72 -6.16
C GLY A 398 -11.55 -7.19 -6.05
N LYS A 399 -12.48 -6.62 -5.29
CA LYS A 399 -12.55 -5.19 -5.01
C LYS A 399 -11.77 -4.84 -3.75
N ASN A 400 -11.48 -3.56 -3.54
CA ASN A 400 -10.91 -3.09 -2.29
C ASN A 400 -11.79 -3.49 -1.09
N TYR A 401 -11.19 -4.20 -0.15
CA TYR A 401 -11.81 -4.60 1.10
C TYR A 401 -10.95 -4.21 2.30
N GLU A 402 -11.60 -3.97 3.42
CA GLU A 402 -10.94 -3.55 4.65
C GLU A 402 -10.21 -4.72 5.32
N LEU A 403 -8.91 -4.54 5.60
CA LEU A 403 -8.16 -5.39 6.51
C LEU A 403 -8.17 -4.78 7.91
N ARG A 404 -9.04 -5.32 8.77
CA ARG A 404 -9.14 -4.87 10.17
C ARG A 404 -7.86 -5.14 10.94
N LYS A 405 -7.52 -4.23 11.86
CA LYS A 405 -6.52 -4.47 12.90
C LYS A 405 -6.93 -5.73 13.67
N ILE A 406 -5.95 -6.58 13.98
CA ILE A 406 -6.22 -7.80 14.75
C ILE A 406 -6.30 -7.41 16.22
N ALA A 407 -7.52 -7.37 16.77
CA ALA A 407 -7.76 -7.05 18.16
C ALA A 407 -7.13 -8.12 19.07
N LEU A 408 -6.51 -7.70 20.19
CA LEU A 408 -6.13 -8.58 21.28
C LEU A 408 -7.31 -8.71 22.24
N ILE A 409 -7.74 -9.94 22.51
CA ILE A 409 -8.90 -10.25 23.34
C ILE A 409 -8.40 -10.78 24.69
N ASN A 410 -8.86 -10.17 25.78
CA ASN A 410 -8.54 -10.60 27.13
C ASN A 410 -9.47 -11.75 27.60
N SER A 411 -9.18 -12.34 28.76
CA SER A 411 -9.95 -13.48 29.31
C SER A 411 -11.43 -13.17 29.60
N ASN A 412 -11.81 -11.88 29.65
CA ASN A 412 -13.20 -11.45 29.84
C ASN A 412 -13.92 -11.21 28.49
N GLY A 413 -13.27 -11.49 27.36
CA GLY A 413 -13.80 -11.24 26.03
C GLY A 413 -13.73 -9.77 25.58
N GLY A 414 -13.09 -8.91 26.38
CA GLY A 414 -12.89 -7.50 26.04
C GLY A 414 -11.64 -7.28 25.19
N ILE A 415 -11.65 -6.21 24.38
CA ILE A 415 -10.48 -5.80 23.60
C ILE A 415 -9.46 -5.10 24.52
N SER A 416 -8.23 -5.60 24.58
CA SER A 416 -7.13 -5.03 25.38
C SER A 416 -6.06 -4.31 24.54
N GLY A 417 -6.11 -4.43 23.22
CA GLY A 417 -5.13 -3.84 22.31
C GLY A 417 -5.25 -4.41 20.90
N ASN A 418 -4.15 -4.36 20.15
CA ASN A 418 -4.05 -4.98 18.83
C ASN A 418 -2.69 -5.69 18.69
N VAL A 419 -2.64 -6.76 17.90
CA VAL A 419 -1.37 -7.40 17.49
C VAL A 419 -0.49 -6.34 16.82
N GLN A 420 0.79 -6.29 17.20
CA GLN A 420 1.79 -5.36 16.65
C GLN A 420 2.83 -6.05 15.77
N GLU A 421 3.02 -7.36 15.97
CA GLU A 421 4.00 -8.15 15.23
C GLU A 421 3.74 -8.11 13.72
N ASN A 422 4.82 -8.07 12.93
CA ASN A 422 4.77 -8.05 11.47
C ASN A 422 3.83 -6.96 10.90
N GLY A 423 3.99 -5.72 11.38
CA GLY A 423 3.13 -4.59 11.00
C GLY A 423 1.67 -4.74 11.45
N GLY A 424 1.42 -5.50 12.52
CA GLY A 424 0.09 -5.82 13.03
C GLY A 424 -0.63 -6.93 12.27
N ASN A 425 0.09 -7.70 11.44
CA ASN A 425 -0.44 -8.86 10.75
C ASN A 425 -0.22 -10.17 11.52
N GLY A 426 0.72 -10.20 12.47
CA GLY A 426 1.19 -11.41 13.13
C GLY A 426 1.76 -12.42 12.13
N TRP A 427 1.81 -13.69 12.52
CA TRP A 427 2.21 -14.78 11.65
C TRP A 427 1.18 -15.01 10.53
N LEU A 428 1.70 -15.24 9.33
CA LEU A 428 0.94 -15.56 8.15
C LEU A 428 1.62 -16.72 7.41
N PRO A 429 0.86 -17.57 6.71
CA PRO A 429 1.46 -18.59 5.86
C PRO A 429 2.34 -17.94 4.78
N SER A 430 3.44 -18.64 4.48
CA SER A 430 4.41 -18.32 3.43
C SER A 430 3.86 -18.57 2.04
#